data_AF-D0L806-F1
#
_entry.id   AF-D0L806-F1
#
_cell.length_a   1.000
_cell.length_b   1.000
_cell.length_c   1.000
_cell.angle_alpha   90.00
_cell.angle_beta   90.00
_cell.angle_gamma   90.00
#
_symmetry.space_group_name_H-M   'P 1'
#
loop_
_entity.id
_entity.type
_entity.pdbx_description
1 polymer ?
#
loop_
_entity_poly.entity_id
_entity_poly.type
_entity_poly.pdbx_seq_one_letter_code
_entity_poly.pdbx_strand_id
1 'polypeptide(L)'
;MGGPDDRRFEVGLAHLHRYVAAQGSSSPPRGARIDGFPIDVWVASRRTDYRKGRLSAERIERLATEFPDWQWSVRDAQFDVGLAHLRRYVAAHGTSTVSQHEVFDGFALGQWVTNRRADYRKGRLSAERIEVFEREFPDWQWSPQATAAAAAFEVGIAHLHRYVAAHGTSNARNRAVIEGFAIGQWVANRRADYRRGQLATERIRRIEAEFPDWQWTAQRRS
;
A
#
# COMPACT_ATOMS: atom_id res chain seq x y z
N MET A 1 12.71 -25.40 30.46
CA MET A 1 14.15 -25.68 30.21
C MET A 1 14.38 -25.57 28.72
N GLY A 2 15.21 -24.60 28.29
CA GLY A 2 15.41 -24.28 26.87
C GLY A 2 16.15 -25.39 26.11
N GLY A 3 15.67 -25.67 24.91
CA GLY A 3 16.23 -26.71 24.04
C GLY A 3 17.65 -26.39 23.54
N PRO A 4 18.30 -27.32 22.84
CA PRO A 4 19.58 -27.05 22.18
C PRO A 4 19.53 -25.88 21.18
N ASP A 5 18.36 -25.56 20.63
CA ASP A 5 18.15 -24.40 19.76
C ASP A 5 18.19 -23.07 20.54
N ASP A 6 17.61 -23.02 21.75
CA ASP A 6 17.66 -21.83 22.61
C ASP A 6 19.10 -21.50 23.02
N ARG A 7 19.87 -22.51 23.43
CA ARG A 7 21.29 -22.31 23.76
C ARG A 7 22.08 -21.74 22.58
N ARG A 8 21.81 -22.18 21.35
CA ARG A 8 22.48 -21.66 20.14
C ARG A 8 22.05 -20.22 19.82
N PHE A 9 20.80 -19.87 20.10
CA PHE A 9 20.32 -18.50 19.95
C PHE A 9 21.01 -17.59 20.97
N GLU A 10 21.00 -17.93 22.25
CA GLU A 10 21.63 -17.13 23.31
C GLU A 10 23.14 -16.93 23.10
N VAL A 11 23.86 -17.99 22.70
CA VAL A 11 25.29 -17.88 22.40
C VAL A 11 25.55 -16.88 21.27
N GLY A 12 24.80 -16.98 20.17
CA GLY A 12 24.99 -16.05 19.06
C GLY A 12 24.54 -14.62 19.38
N LEU A 13 23.51 -14.44 20.20
CA LEU A 13 23.07 -13.14 20.69
C LEU A 13 24.16 -12.47 21.54
N ALA A 14 24.79 -13.22 22.44
CA ALA A 14 25.93 -12.73 23.24
C ALA A 14 27.13 -12.32 22.36
N HIS A 15 27.40 -13.06 21.27
CA HIS A 15 28.41 -12.68 20.30
C HIS A 15 28.03 -11.42 19.51
N LEU A 16 26.75 -11.25 19.16
CA LEU A 16 26.28 -10.03 18.48
C LEU A 16 26.44 -8.80 19.38
N HIS A 17 26.11 -8.89 20.67
CA HIS A 17 26.37 -7.82 21.65
C HIS A 17 27.83 -7.40 21.67
N ARG A 18 28.76 -8.36 21.74
CA ARG A 18 30.21 -8.07 21.70
C ARG A 18 30.63 -7.45 20.38
N TYR A 19 30.10 -7.94 19.26
CA TYR A 19 30.39 -7.39 17.94
C TYR A 19 29.93 -5.93 17.83
N VAL A 20 28.70 -5.63 18.25
CA VAL A 20 28.13 -4.27 18.26
C VAL A 20 28.92 -3.34 19.18
N ALA A 21 29.30 -3.81 20.37
CA ALA A 21 30.14 -3.03 21.28
C ALA A 21 31.52 -2.70 20.68
N ALA A 22 32.10 -3.61 19.89
CA ALA A 22 33.42 -3.43 19.29
C ALA A 22 33.40 -2.66 17.96
N GLN A 23 32.33 -2.77 17.17
CA GLN A 23 32.26 -2.27 15.78
C GLN A 23 31.17 -1.22 15.55
N GLY A 24 30.28 -1.01 16.53
CA GLY A 24 29.21 -0.01 16.47
C GLY A 24 28.02 -0.36 15.57
N SER A 25 27.95 -1.58 15.02
CA SER A 25 26.81 -2.00 14.18
C SER A 25 26.46 -3.47 14.35
N SER A 26 25.17 -3.80 14.23
CA SER A 26 24.65 -5.18 14.21
C SER A 26 24.63 -5.80 12.81
N SER A 27 25.24 -5.13 11.82
CA SER A 27 25.29 -5.57 10.41
C SER A 27 26.72 -5.93 9.97
N PRO A 28 27.25 -7.10 10.38
CA PRO A 28 28.60 -7.52 10.05
C PRO A 28 28.83 -7.72 8.54
N PRO A 29 30.00 -7.34 7.99
CA PRO A 29 30.36 -7.65 6.61
C PRO A 29 30.61 -9.15 6.43
N ARG A 30 30.58 -9.61 5.17
CA ARG A 30 30.83 -11.02 4.84
C ARG A 30 32.22 -11.45 5.33
N GLY A 31 32.28 -12.60 6.00
CA GLY A 31 33.49 -13.15 6.60
C GLY A 31 33.82 -12.61 7.99
N ALA A 32 33.02 -11.70 8.55
CA ALA A 32 33.29 -11.15 9.87
C ALA A 32 33.20 -12.21 10.97
N ARG A 33 34.13 -12.13 11.92
CA ARG A 33 34.18 -13.00 13.11
C ARG A 33 34.40 -12.18 14.37
N ILE A 34 33.88 -12.66 15.49
CA ILE A 34 34.12 -12.12 16.83
C ILE A 34 34.45 -13.29 17.76
N ASP A 35 35.59 -13.28 18.44
CA ASP A 35 36.06 -14.40 19.27
C ASP A 35 36.06 -15.76 18.54
N GLY A 36 36.39 -15.75 17.24
CA GLY A 36 36.34 -16.95 16.39
C GLY A 36 34.94 -17.42 15.99
N PHE A 37 33.87 -16.76 16.45
CA PHE A 37 32.49 -17.04 16.07
C PHE A 37 32.13 -16.37 14.73
N PRO A 38 31.56 -17.09 13.75
CA PRO A 38 31.18 -16.55 12.44
C PRO A 38 29.89 -15.72 12.55
N ILE A 39 30.02 -14.47 13.00
CA ILE A 39 28.87 -13.60 13.31
C ILE A 39 28.07 -13.21 12.06
N ASP A 40 28.75 -13.07 10.91
CA ASP A 40 28.11 -12.81 9.62
C ASP A 40 27.11 -13.92 9.22
N VAL A 41 27.51 -15.17 9.40
CA VAL A 41 26.68 -16.35 9.12
C VAL A 41 25.50 -16.43 10.09
N TRP A 42 25.72 -16.14 11.37
CA TRP A 42 24.65 -16.18 12.37
C TRP A 42 23.59 -15.10 12.08
N VAL A 43 24.00 -13.85 11.86
CA VAL A 43 23.08 -12.76 11.49
C VAL A 43 22.33 -13.07 10.19
N ALA A 44 23.02 -13.55 9.15
CA ALA A 44 22.40 -13.96 7.89
C ALA A 44 21.36 -15.10 8.07
N SER A 45 21.63 -16.02 9.00
CA SER A 45 20.73 -17.11 9.34
C SER A 45 19.46 -16.59 10.04
N ARG A 46 19.59 -15.68 11.02
CA ARG A 46 18.43 -15.03 11.67
C ARG A 46 17.55 -14.28 10.68
N ARG A 47 18.16 -13.51 9.77
CA ARG A 47 17.45 -12.83 8.67
C ARG A 47 16.74 -13.81 7.73
N THR A 48 17.31 -14.98 7.51
CA THR A 48 16.71 -16.04 6.69
C THR A 48 15.58 -16.77 7.40
N ASP A 49 15.73 -17.04 8.70
CA ASP A 49 14.70 -17.68 9.52
C ASP A 49 13.49 -16.76 9.69
N TYR A 50 13.69 -15.47 9.90
CA TYR A 50 12.64 -14.46 9.90
C TYR A 50 11.84 -14.48 8.59
N ARG A 51 12.54 -14.41 7.44
CA ARG A 51 11.88 -14.43 6.12
C ARG A 51 11.10 -15.71 5.84
N LYS A 52 11.53 -16.84 6.43
CA LYS A 52 10.88 -18.14 6.29
C LYS A 52 9.81 -18.38 7.37
N GLY A 53 9.53 -17.42 8.26
CA GLY A 53 8.58 -17.58 9.36
C GLY A 53 9.01 -18.60 10.41
N ARG A 54 10.32 -18.86 10.54
CA ARG A 54 10.90 -19.88 11.45
C ARG A 54 11.42 -19.28 12.76
N LEU A 55 11.44 -17.95 12.89
CA LEU A 55 11.86 -17.27 14.10
C LEU A 55 10.63 -17.00 14.99
N SER A 56 10.72 -17.31 16.28
CA SER A 56 9.62 -17.02 17.23
C SER A 56 9.44 -15.52 17.42
N ALA A 57 8.21 -15.10 17.78
CA ALA A 57 7.89 -13.70 18.05
C ALA A 57 8.81 -13.08 19.11
N GLU A 58 9.07 -13.80 20.21
CA GLU A 58 9.99 -13.37 21.27
C GLU A 58 11.40 -13.08 20.76
N ARG A 59 11.94 -13.93 19.87
CA ARG A 59 13.28 -13.73 19.29
C ARG A 59 13.32 -12.57 18.30
N ILE A 60 12.21 -12.33 17.59
CA ILE A 60 12.06 -11.16 16.71
C ILE A 60 12.09 -9.88 17.54
N GLU A 61 11.28 -9.83 18.59
CA GLU A 61 11.17 -8.68 19.50
C GLU A 61 12.50 -8.39 20.20
N ARG A 62 13.18 -9.41 20.75
CA ARG A 62 14.49 -9.24 21.38
C ARG A 62 15.52 -8.66 20.43
N LEU A 63 15.65 -9.20 19.21
CA LEU A 63 16.61 -8.67 18.24
C LEU A 63 16.29 -7.22 17.83
N ALA A 64 15.02 -6.86 17.70
CA ALA A 64 14.61 -5.50 17.37
C ALA A 64 14.84 -4.51 18.53
N THR A 65 14.61 -4.95 19.77
CA THR A 65 14.75 -4.10 20.96
C THR A 65 16.19 -3.95 21.42
N GLU A 66 16.99 -5.02 21.38
CA GLU A 66 18.37 -5.02 21.86
C GLU A 66 19.35 -4.34 20.88
N PHE A 67 18.97 -4.23 19.59
CA PHE A 67 19.83 -3.68 18.54
C PHE A 67 19.05 -2.65 17.69
N PRO A 68 19.13 -1.35 18.01
CA PRO A 68 18.37 -0.31 17.32
C PRO A 68 18.67 -0.18 15.82
N ASP A 69 19.84 -0.64 15.36
CA ASP A 69 20.22 -0.66 13.94
C ASP A 69 19.90 -2.01 13.25
N TRP A 70 19.21 -2.94 13.92
CA TRP A 70 18.91 -4.26 13.39
C TRP A 70 17.93 -4.20 12.22
N GLN A 71 18.41 -4.65 11.07
CA GLN A 71 17.62 -4.74 9.85
C GLN A 71 17.45 -6.21 9.46
N TRP A 72 16.21 -6.65 9.23
CA TRP A 72 15.93 -8.02 8.78
C TRP A 72 16.32 -8.25 7.31
N SER A 73 16.38 -7.17 6.52
CA SER A 73 16.84 -7.19 5.14
C SER A 73 17.21 -5.80 4.65
N VAL A 74 17.98 -5.74 3.55
CA VAL A 74 18.24 -4.50 2.80
C VAL A 74 16.94 -3.80 2.37
N ARG A 75 15.87 -4.58 2.12
CA ARG A 75 14.55 -4.02 1.79
C ARG A 75 13.91 -3.29 2.96
N ASP A 76 14.23 -3.68 4.20
CA ASP A 76 13.73 -3.01 5.40
C ASP A 76 14.48 -1.69 5.63
N ALA A 77 15.81 -1.70 5.45
CA ALA A 77 16.60 -0.46 5.42
C ALA A 77 16.07 0.54 4.37
N GLN A 78 15.76 0.05 3.17
CA GLN A 78 15.19 0.85 2.08
C GLN A 78 13.75 1.33 2.37
N PHE A 79 13.01 0.62 3.22
CA PHE A 79 11.70 1.06 3.67
C PHE A 79 11.84 2.26 4.60
N ASP A 80 12.70 2.17 5.62
CA ASP A 80 12.87 3.25 6.60
C ASP A 80 13.44 4.52 5.96
N VAL A 81 14.38 4.37 5.01
CA VAL A 81 14.90 5.50 4.22
C VAL A 81 13.77 6.17 3.43
N GLY A 82 12.97 5.40 2.68
CA GLY A 82 11.89 5.98 1.88
C GLY A 82 10.79 6.59 2.74
N LEU A 83 10.49 6.00 3.91
CA LEU A 83 9.56 6.55 4.89
C LEU A 83 10.07 7.88 5.46
N ALA A 84 11.37 7.99 5.76
CA ALA A 84 11.99 9.24 6.20
C ALA A 84 11.94 10.33 5.11
N HIS A 85 12.10 9.97 3.83
CA HIS A 85 11.88 10.91 2.72
C HIS A 85 10.41 11.33 2.61
N LEU A 86 9.46 10.41 2.77
CA LEU A 86 8.02 10.75 2.76
C LEU A 86 7.64 11.68 3.91
N ARG A 87 8.15 11.44 5.13
CA ARG A 87 7.93 12.33 6.28
C ARG A 87 8.41 13.76 6.00
N ARG A 88 9.62 13.91 5.44
CA ARG A 88 10.16 15.23 5.06
C ARG A 88 9.34 15.89 3.95
N TYR A 89 8.92 15.11 2.95
CA TYR A 89 8.03 15.60 1.89
C TYR A 89 6.72 16.14 2.47
N VAL A 90 6.07 15.36 3.33
CA VAL A 90 4.81 15.77 3.99
C VAL A 90 5.01 17.01 4.85
N ALA A 91 6.12 17.11 5.59
CA ALA A 91 6.45 18.31 6.36
C ALA A 91 6.64 19.55 5.47
N ALA A 92 7.20 19.39 4.26
CA ALA A 92 7.44 20.48 3.33
C ALA A 92 6.21 20.88 2.51
N HIS A 93 5.36 19.92 2.13
CA HIS A 93 4.24 20.12 1.20
C HIS A 93 2.86 20.05 1.84
N GLY A 94 2.76 19.58 3.09
CA GLY A 94 1.49 19.41 3.80
C GLY A 94 0.62 18.26 3.30
N THR A 95 1.13 17.40 2.41
CA THR A 95 0.38 16.26 1.84
C THR A 95 1.27 15.05 1.59
N SER A 96 0.70 13.85 1.70
CA SER A 96 1.32 12.58 1.29
C SER A 96 1.02 12.21 -0.17
N THR A 97 0.35 13.11 -0.91
CA THR A 97 0.07 12.95 -2.34
C THR A 97 1.32 13.23 -3.17
N VAL A 98 2.09 12.19 -3.42
CA VAL A 98 3.32 12.27 -4.23
C VAL A 98 3.03 11.92 -5.70
N SER A 99 3.50 12.77 -6.63
CA SER A 99 3.50 12.50 -8.07
C SER A 99 4.35 11.27 -8.41
N GLN A 100 3.98 10.48 -9.41
CA GLN A 100 4.73 9.25 -9.78
C GLN A 100 6.21 9.52 -10.10
N HIS A 101 6.52 10.67 -10.68
CA HIS A 101 7.87 11.05 -11.09
C HIS A 101 8.59 11.96 -10.09
N GLU A 102 8.02 12.15 -8.90
CA GLU A 102 8.59 13.04 -7.88
C GLU A 102 9.96 12.53 -7.41
N VAL A 103 10.95 13.42 -7.47
CA VAL A 103 12.26 13.24 -6.86
C VAL A 103 12.41 14.30 -5.77
N PHE A 104 12.47 13.86 -4.52
CA PHE A 104 12.54 14.73 -3.35
C PHE A 104 13.82 14.45 -2.57
N ASP A 105 14.63 15.48 -2.35
CA ASP A 105 15.97 15.36 -1.74
C ASP A 105 16.84 14.28 -2.41
N GLY A 106 16.84 14.25 -3.75
CA GLY A 106 17.61 13.28 -4.54
C GLY A 106 17.08 11.84 -4.49
N PHE A 107 15.96 11.58 -3.81
CA PHE A 107 15.33 10.27 -3.73
C PHE A 107 14.10 10.19 -4.63
N ALA A 108 13.98 9.12 -5.42
CA ALA A 108 12.84 8.86 -6.31
C ALA A 108 11.57 8.47 -5.52
N LEU A 109 11.04 9.43 -4.76
CA LEU A 109 9.95 9.25 -3.81
C LEU A 109 8.66 8.79 -4.50
N GLY A 110 8.36 9.35 -5.66
CA GLY A 110 7.17 8.99 -6.44
C GLY A 110 7.13 7.51 -6.83
N GLN A 111 8.28 6.98 -7.26
CA GLN A 111 8.42 5.57 -7.59
C GLN A 111 8.35 4.69 -6.33
N TRP A 112 8.98 5.11 -5.23
CA TRP A 112 8.91 4.38 -3.96
C TRP A 112 7.48 4.30 -3.43
N VAL A 113 6.74 5.40 -3.40
CA VAL A 113 5.32 5.45 -2.98
C VAL A 113 4.46 4.56 -3.87
N THR A 114 4.64 4.63 -5.20
CA THR A 114 3.95 3.76 -6.16
C THR A 114 4.20 2.28 -5.87
N ASN A 115 5.44 1.92 -5.56
CA ASN A 115 5.80 0.54 -5.21
C ASN A 115 5.14 0.11 -3.90
N ARG A 116 5.06 0.97 -2.87
CA ARG A 116 4.37 0.66 -1.61
C ARG A 116 2.88 0.41 -1.80
N ARG A 117 2.21 1.23 -2.61
CA ARG A 117 0.81 1.00 -3.01
C ARG A 117 0.63 -0.31 -3.79
N ALA A 118 1.60 -0.68 -4.63
CA ALA A 118 1.58 -1.95 -5.34
C ALA A 118 1.81 -3.16 -4.41
N ASP A 119 2.71 -3.04 -3.44
CA ASP A 119 2.99 -4.08 -2.45
C ASP A 119 1.77 -4.30 -1.54
N TYR A 120 1.10 -3.23 -1.10
CA TYR A 120 -0.15 -3.30 -0.35
C TYR A 120 -1.22 -4.09 -1.11
N ARG A 121 -1.50 -3.71 -2.37
CA ARG A 121 -2.52 -4.39 -3.21
C ARG A 121 -2.20 -5.86 -3.47
N LYS A 122 -0.92 -6.24 -3.42
CA LYS A 122 -0.47 -7.63 -3.61
C LYS A 122 -0.37 -8.40 -2.29
N GLY A 123 -0.74 -7.81 -1.15
CA GLY A 123 -0.62 -8.43 0.18
C GLY A 123 0.84 -8.66 0.61
N ARG A 124 1.78 -7.88 0.09
CA ARG A 124 3.22 -8.01 0.34
C ARG A 124 3.73 -7.06 1.43
N LEU A 125 2.91 -6.10 1.84
CA LEU A 125 3.24 -5.17 2.91
C LEU A 125 2.78 -5.76 4.25
N SER A 126 3.63 -5.73 5.27
CA SER A 126 3.27 -6.25 6.60
C SER A 126 2.24 -5.34 7.30
N ALA A 127 1.51 -5.89 8.27
CA ALA A 127 0.49 -5.15 9.00
C ALA A 127 1.07 -3.93 9.73
N GLU A 128 2.26 -4.07 10.33
CA GLU A 128 2.94 -3.01 11.06
C GLU A 128 3.31 -1.85 10.13
N ARG A 129 3.73 -2.17 8.90
CA ARG A 129 4.03 -1.15 7.89
C ARG A 129 2.79 -0.43 7.42
N ILE A 130 1.67 -1.15 7.26
CA ILE A 130 0.39 -0.55 6.88
C ILE A 130 -0.04 0.44 7.95
N GLU A 131 -0.01 0.02 9.21
CA GLU A 131 -0.36 0.85 10.36
C GLU A 131 0.51 2.12 10.45
N VAL A 132 1.80 2.02 10.17
CA VAL A 132 2.70 3.19 10.13
C VAL A 132 2.22 4.24 9.13
N PHE A 133 1.82 3.86 7.91
CA PHE A 133 1.31 4.84 6.94
C PHE A 133 -0.01 5.45 7.39
N GLU A 134 -0.95 4.62 7.85
CA GLU A 134 -2.29 5.05 8.24
C GLU A 134 -2.27 5.96 9.47
N ARG A 135 -1.32 5.73 10.40
CA ARG A 135 -1.14 6.55 11.59
C ARG A 135 -0.43 7.86 11.30
N GLU A 136 0.62 7.84 10.48
CA GLU A 136 1.50 9.02 10.30
C GLU A 136 1.03 9.97 9.19
N PHE A 137 0.21 9.49 8.25
CA PHE A 137 -0.22 10.26 7.09
C PHE A 137 -1.75 10.22 6.96
N PRO A 138 -2.48 11.16 7.60
CA PRO A 138 -3.94 11.14 7.63
C PRO A 138 -4.63 11.23 6.25
N ASP A 139 -3.94 11.80 5.25
CA ASP A 139 -4.41 11.89 3.86
C ASP A 139 -3.98 10.71 2.98
N TRP A 140 -3.31 9.70 3.56
CA TRP A 140 -2.77 8.57 2.82
C TRP A 140 -3.86 7.72 2.20
N GLN A 141 -3.67 7.41 0.93
CA GLN A 141 -4.55 6.54 0.17
C GLN A 141 -3.73 5.42 -0.47
N TRP A 142 -4.08 4.19 -0.12
CA TRP A 142 -3.49 2.98 -0.73
C TRP A 142 -3.85 2.83 -2.21
N SER A 143 -5.02 3.33 -2.61
CA SER A 143 -5.50 3.31 -3.99
C SER A 143 -6.19 4.62 -4.36
N PRO A 144 -5.45 5.73 -4.56
CA PRO A 144 -6.03 7.04 -4.86
C PRO A 144 -6.93 7.03 -6.09
N GLN A 145 -6.60 6.21 -7.09
CA GLN A 145 -7.41 6.06 -8.30
C GLN A 145 -8.75 5.38 -8.00
N ALA A 146 -8.79 4.40 -7.10
CA ALA A 146 -10.04 3.76 -6.70
C ALA A 146 -10.91 4.72 -5.89
N THR A 147 -10.33 5.48 -4.97
CA THR A 147 -11.04 6.53 -4.21
C THR A 147 -11.62 7.59 -5.15
N ALA A 148 -10.82 8.11 -6.07
CA ALA A 148 -11.28 9.09 -7.06
C ALA A 148 -12.38 8.51 -7.97
N ALA A 149 -12.25 7.25 -8.39
CA ALA A 149 -13.28 6.57 -9.17
C ALA A 149 -14.56 6.31 -8.38
N ALA A 150 -14.50 6.18 -7.05
CA ALA A 150 -15.68 6.14 -6.17
C ALA A 150 -16.36 7.50 -6.10
N ALA A 151 -15.61 8.57 -5.81
CA ALA A 151 -16.14 9.93 -5.78
C ALA A 151 -16.78 10.34 -7.12
N ALA A 152 -16.12 10.05 -8.25
CA ALA A 152 -16.66 10.34 -9.58
C ALA A 152 -17.91 9.52 -9.92
N PHE A 153 -18.07 8.34 -9.32
CA PHE A 153 -19.30 7.56 -9.44
C PHE A 153 -20.46 8.24 -8.71
N GLU A 154 -20.24 8.68 -7.46
CA GLU A 154 -21.25 9.41 -6.68
C GLU A 154 -21.71 10.70 -7.38
N VAL A 155 -20.76 11.49 -7.90
CA VAL A 155 -21.08 12.69 -8.67
C VAL A 155 -21.97 12.37 -9.87
N GLY A 156 -21.67 11.30 -10.59
CA GLY A 156 -22.48 10.87 -11.72
C GLY A 156 -23.88 10.40 -11.34
N ILE A 157 -24.02 9.68 -10.22
CA ILE A 157 -25.33 9.29 -9.66
C ILE A 157 -26.15 10.54 -9.32
N ALA A 158 -25.55 11.51 -8.63
CA ALA A 158 -26.23 12.76 -8.30
C ALA A 158 -26.69 13.53 -9.55
N HIS A 159 -25.87 13.61 -10.59
CA HIS A 159 -26.27 14.23 -11.86
C HIS A 159 -27.33 13.41 -12.61
N LEU A 160 -27.32 12.08 -12.50
CA LEU A 160 -28.36 11.25 -13.11
C LEU A 160 -29.71 11.48 -12.43
N HIS A 161 -29.76 11.60 -11.10
CA HIS A 161 -30.98 12.02 -10.38
C HIS A 161 -31.52 13.35 -10.88
N ARG A 162 -30.66 14.35 -11.04
CA ARG A 162 -31.08 15.67 -11.59
C ARG A 162 -31.58 15.56 -13.02
N TYR A 163 -30.92 14.75 -13.85
CA TYR A 163 -31.35 14.51 -15.22
C TYR A 163 -32.73 13.82 -15.27
N VAL A 164 -32.96 12.80 -14.43
CA VAL A 164 -34.26 12.12 -14.30
C VAL A 164 -35.34 13.08 -13.83
N ALA A 165 -35.05 13.94 -12.84
CA ALA A 165 -35.99 14.95 -12.39
C ALA A 165 -36.38 15.95 -13.49
N ALA A 166 -35.43 16.32 -14.36
CA ALA A 166 -35.65 17.27 -15.45
C ALA A 166 -36.31 16.65 -16.70
N HIS A 167 -36.04 15.38 -16.99
CA HIS A 167 -36.41 14.75 -18.28
C HIS A 167 -37.32 13.51 -18.13
N GLY A 168 -37.59 13.06 -16.90
CA GLY A 168 -38.43 11.90 -16.62
C GLY A 168 -37.82 10.55 -17.00
N THR A 169 -36.52 10.49 -17.33
CA THR A 169 -35.86 9.23 -17.73
C THR A 169 -34.38 9.21 -17.38
N SER A 170 -33.85 8.03 -17.04
CA SER A 170 -32.42 7.79 -16.86
C SER A 170 -31.68 7.51 -18.18
N ASN A 171 -32.42 7.40 -19.29
CA ASN A 171 -31.90 7.11 -20.62
C ASN A 171 -31.33 8.37 -21.33
N ALA A 172 -30.31 8.98 -20.73
CA ALA A 172 -29.62 10.12 -21.29
C ALA A 172 -29.00 9.80 -22.67
N ARG A 173 -29.27 10.65 -23.68
CA ARG A 173 -28.62 10.54 -25.00
C ARG A 173 -27.12 10.86 -24.86
N ASN A 174 -26.26 10.28 -25.71
CA ASN A 174 -24.79 10.38 -25.53
C ASN A 174 -24.24 11.83 -25.38
N ARG A 175 -24.84 12.81 -26.07
CA ARG A 175 -24.43 14.23 -25.99
C ARG A 175 -25.17 15.05 -24.93
N ALA A 176 -25.99 14.41 -24.10
CA ALA A 176 -26.74 15.10 -23.06
C ALA A 176 -25.80 15.68 -22.00
N VAL A 177 -26.10 16.91 -21.60
CA VAL A 177 -25.40 17.65 -20.55
C VAL A 177 -26.46 18.16 -19.57
N ILE A 178 -26.19 18.03 -18.27
CA ILE A 178 -27.02 18.58 -17.20
C ILE A 178 -26.11 19.35 -16.26
N GLU A 179 -26.37 20.65 -16.06
CA GLU A 179 -25.56 21.52 -15.18
C GLU A 179 -24.05 21.46 -15.52
N GLY A 180 -23.71 21.47 -16.81
CA GLY A 180 -22.33 21.37 -17.29
C GLY A 180 -21.70 19.97 -17.19
N PHE A 181 -22.37 19.00 -16.57
CA PHE A 181 -21.91 17.61 -16.51
C PHE A 181 -22.37 16.81 -17.73
N ALA A 182 -21.44 16.16 -18.43
CA ALA A 182 -21.70 15.33 -19.61
C ALA A 182 -22.37 13.97 -19.24
N ILE A 183 -23.60 14.03 -18.73
CA ILE A 183 -24.35 12.89 -18.22
C ILE A 183 -24.56 11.80 -19.28
N GLY A 184 -24.76 12.19 -20.54
CA GLY A 184 -24.88 11.25 -21.66
C GLY A 184 -23.66 10.34 -21.81
N GLN A 185 -22.47 10.93 -21.72
CA GLN A 185 -21.21 10.18 -21.79
C GLN A 185 -20.99 9.32 -20.53
N TRP A 186 -21.35 9.83 -19.36
CA TRP A 186 -21.26 9.06 -18.11
C TRP A 186 -22.15 7.81 -18.16
N VAL A 187 -23.41 7.93 -18.59
CA VAL A 187 -24.35 6.81 -18.79
C VAL A 187 -23.79 5.82 -19.82
N ALA A 188 -23.30 6.31 -20.97
CA ALA A 188 -22.70 5.46 -22.00
C ALA A 188 -21.49 4.67 -21.46
N ASN A 189 -20.65 5.31 -20.65
CA ASN A 189 -19.49 4.66 -20.01
C ASN A 189 -19.93 3.57 -19.03
N ARG A 190 -20.96 3.79 -18.20
CA ARG A 190 -21.49 2.75 -17.29
C ARG A 190 -22.01 1.53 -18.05
N ARG A 191 -22.72 1.74 -19.15
CA ARG A 191 -23.18 0.65 -20.04
C ARG A 191 -22.02 -0.09 -20.70
N ALA A 192 -20.95 0.62 -21.08
CA ALA A 192 -19.75 -0.01 -21.62
C ALA A 192 -19.00 -0.83 -20.56
N ASP A 193 -18.83 -0.29 -19.34
CA ASP A 193 -18.18 -0.97 -18.21
C ASP A 193 -18.95 -2.23 -17.81
N TYR A 194 -20.28 -2.17 -17.78
CA TYR A 194 -21.13 -3.34 -17.52
C TYR A 194 -20.92 -4.44 -18.57
N ARG A 195 -20.95 -4.09 -19.87
CA ARG A 195 -20.73 -5.06 -20.95
C ARG A 195 -19.33 -5.68 -20.94
N ARG A 196 -18.33 -4.96 -20.43
CA ARG A 196 -16.96 -5.45 -20.25
C ARG A 196 -16.77 -6.24 -18.95
N GLY A 197 -17.79 -6.35 -18.10
CA GLY A 197 -17.67 -6.98 -16.77
C GLY A 197 -16.77 -6.19 -15.80
N GLN A 198 -16.59 -4.89 -16.03
CA GLN A 198 -15.69 -4.02 -15.26
C GLN A 198 -16.44 -3.16 -14.22
N LEU A 199 -17.77 -3.16 -14.24
CA LEU A 199 -18.57 -2.45 -13.25
C LEU A 199 -18.80 -3.35 -12.02
N ALA A 200 -18.43 -2.85 -10.83
CA ALA A 200 -18.62 -3.58 -9.58
C ALA A 200 -20.10 -3.94 -9.35
N THR A 201 -20.37 -5.15 -8.84
CA THR A 201 -21.72 -5.66 -8.58
C THR A 201 -22.56 -4.72 -7.73
N GLU A 202 -21.96 -4.08 -6.73
CA GLU A 202 -22.66 -3.12 -5.88
C GLU A 202 -23.13 -1.88 -6.67
N ARG A 203 -22.30 -1.37 -7.59
CA ARG A 203 -22.66 -0.25 -8.45
C ARG A 203 -23.78 -0.60 -9.43
N ILE A 204 -23.81 -1.85 -9.90
CA ILE A 204 -24.89 -2.37 -10.76
C ILE A 204 -26.20 -2.36 -9.99
N ARG A 205 -26.23 -3.03 -8.83
CA ARG A 205 -27.42 -3.13 -7.97
C ARG A 205 -27.96 -1.76 -7.59
N ARG A 206 -27.08 -0.83 -7.24
CA ARG A 206 -27.46 0.54 -6.88
C ARG A 206 -28.13 1.28 -8.03
N ILE A 207 -27.56 1.21 -9.24
CA ILE A 207 -28.15 1.84 -10.43
C ILE A 207 -29.54 1.25 -10.73
N GLU A 208 -29.69 -0.07 -10.67
CA GLU A 208 -30.97 -0.75 -10.90
C GLU A 208 -32.03 -0.39 -9.85
N ALA A 209 -31.61 -0.23 -8.58
CA ALA A 209 -32.49 0.14 -7.49
C ALA A 209 -32.93 1.62 -7.56
N GLU A 210 -32.02 2.53 -7.91
CA GLU A 210 -32.29 3.98 -7.93
C GLU A 210 -32.97 4.45 -9.23
N PHE A 211 -32.81 3.73 -10.33
CA PHE A 211 -33.31 4.11 -11.66
C PHE A 211 -34.10 2.97 -12.31
N PRO A 212 -35.41 2.82 -12.02
CA PRO A 212 -36.22 1.69 -12.50
C PRO A 212 -36.37 1.59 -14.03
N ASP A 213 -36.20 2.69 -14.75
CA ASP A 213 -36.23 2.73 -16.23
C ASP A 213 -34.85 2.48 -16.86
N TRP A 214 -33.83 2.14 -16.06
CA TRP A 214 -32.47 1.91 -16.52
C TRP A 214 -32.36 0.67 -17.41
N GLN A 215 -31.70 0.85 -18.55
CA GLN A 215 -31.37 -0.24 -19.46
C GLN A 215 -29.87 -0.35 -19.67
N TRP A 216 -29.31 -1.53 -19.43
CA TRP A 216 -27.89 -1.83 -19.66
C TRP A 216 -27.55 -1.99 -21.15
N THR A 217 -28.51 -2.46 -21.93
CA THR A 217 -28.43 -2.61 -23.38
C THR A 217 -29.42 -1.67 -24.03
N ALA A 218 -28.99 -0.91 -25.03
CA ALA A 218 -29.93 -0.12 -25.82
C ALA A 218 -30.84 -1.09 -26.58
N GLN A 219 -32.16 -1.01 -26.39
CA GLN A 219 -33.10 -1.63 -27.32
C GLN A 219 -32.79 -1.11 -28.73
N ARG A 220 -32.48 -2.02 -29.66
CA ARG A 220 -32.58 -1.71 -31.08
C ARG A 220 -34.03 -1.31 -31.32
N ARG A 221 -34.26 -0.05 -31.70
CA ARG A 221 -35.56 0.37 -32.22
C ARG A 221 -35.78 -0.43 -33.52
N SER A 222 -36.76 -1.33 -33.49
CA SER A 222 -37.40 -1.92 -34.67
C SER A 222 -38.09 -0.83 -35.48
#